data_AF-A0A2X3BVU2-F1
#
_entry.id   AF-A0A2X3BVU2-F1
#
_cell.length_a   1.000
_cell.length_b   1.000
_cell.length_c   1.000
_cell.angle_alpha   90.00
_cell.angle_beta   90.00
_cell.angle_gamma   90.00
#
_symmetry.space_group_name_H-M   'P 1'
#
loop_
_entity.id
_entity.type
_entity.pdbx_description
1 polymer ?
#
loop_
_entity_poly.entity_id
_entity_poly.type
_entity_poly.pdbx_seq_one_letter_code
_entity_poly.pdbx_strand_id
1 'polypeptide(L)'
;MKILRQLWNQKGLDAAVENVPEDRYGFRNIAENISRSILSLPQEASNVIGIEGAWGSGKTSLLNLILKSLFSTRMDTRMYCMFPHG
;
A
#
# COMPACT_ATOMS: atom_id res chain seq x y z
N MET A 1 0.41 -31.95 15.44
CA MET A 1 0.26 -30.48 15.59
C MET A 1 0.81 -29.71 14.38
N LYS A 2 0.36 -30.00 13.14
CA LYS A 2 0.77 -29.24 11.94
C LYS A 2 -0.29 -28.21 11.46
N ILE A 3 -1.56 -28.43 11.83
CA ILE A 3 -2.71 -27.64 11.40
C ILE A 3 -2.74 -26.23 12.04
N LEU A 4 -2.37 -26.10 13.32
CA LEU A 4 -2.37 -24.81 14.02
C LEU A 4 -1.28 -23.85 13.54
N ARG A 5 -0.20 -24.35 12.93
CA ARG A 5 0.90 -23.52 12.42
C ARG A 5 0.58 -22.86 11.08
N GLN A 6 -0.34 -23.44 10.30
CA GLN A 6 -0.79 -22.90 9.02
C GLN A 6 -1.90 -21.85 9.17
N LEU A 7 -2.65 -21.88 10.28
CA LEU A 7 -3.67 -20.89 10.60
C LEU A 7 -3.11 -19.66 11.33
N TRP A 8 -1.89 -19.77 11.88
CA TRP A 8 -1.18 -18.63 12.43
C TRP A 8 -0.57 -17.80 11.30
N ASN A 9 -1.30 -16.79 10.82
CA ASN A 9 -0.64 -15.70 10.12
C ASN A 9 0.35 -15.09 11.12
N GLN A 10 1.66 -15.11 10.82
CA GLN A 10 2.68 -14.48 11.69
C GLN A 10 2.43 -12.98 11.88
N LYS A 11 1.62 -12.40 10.99
CA LYS A 11 1.08 -11.05 11.08
C LYS A 11 -0.31 -11.11 11.74
N GLY A 12 -0.47 -10.40 12.85
CA GLY A 12 -1.74 -10.33 13.59
C GLY A 12 -2.92 -9.84 12.74
N LEU A 13 -4.15 -9.96 13.25
CA LEU A 13 -5.37 -9.57 12.52
C LEU A 13 -5.38 -8.09 12.08
N ASP A 14 -4.64 -7.23 12.79
CA ASP A 14 -4.49 -5.79 12.50
C ASP A 14 -3.32 -5.47 11.55
N ALA A 15 -2.69 -6.48 10.96
CA ALA A 15 -1.59 -6.24 10.04
C ALA A 15 -2.08 -5.57 8.76
N ALA A 16 -1.24 -4.67 8.24
CA ALA A 16 -1.50 -4.03 6.97
C ALA A 16 -1.55 -5.07 5.83
N VAL A 17 -2.46 -4.86 4.89
CA VAL A 17 -2.56 -5.67 3.67
C VAL A 17 -1.31 -5.46 2.84
N GLU A 18 -0.71 -6.54 2.32
CA GLU A 18 0.51 -6.45 1.50
C GLU A 18 0.30 -6.85 0.05
N ASN A 19 -0.76 -7.63 -0.22
CA ASN A 19 -1.09 -8.07 -1.57
C ASN A 19 -2.61 -8.03 -1.80
N VAL A 20 -3.00 -7.89 -3.06
CA VAL A 20 -4.40 -7.81 -3.49
C VAL A 20 -5.28 -8.98 -2.99
N PRO A 21 -4.82 -10.25 -2.93
CA PRO A 21 -5.66 -11.34 -2.41
C PRO A 21 -6.03 -11.20 -0.93
N GLU A 22 -5.31 -10.38 -0.17
CA GLU A 22 -5.55 -10.11 1.25
C GLU A 22 -6.44 -8.86 1.47
N ASP A 23 -6.82 -8.16 0.40
CA ASP A 23 -7.64 -6.95 0.45
C ASP A 23 -9.13 -7.27 0.71
N ARG A 24 -9.48 -7.37 1.99
CA ARG A 24 -10.85 -7.63 2.45
C ARG A 24 -11.76 -6.40 2.42
N TYR A 25 -11.19 -5.22 2.22
CA TYR A 25 -11.89 -3.94 2.35
C TYR A 25 -12.03 -3.18 1.01
N GLY A 26 -11.57 -3.76 -0.09
CA GLY A 26 -11.77 -3.22 -1.44
C GLY A 26 -10.84 -2.04 -1.78
N PHE A 27 -9.69 -1.93 -1.13
CA PHE A 27 -8.67 -0.92 -1.43
C PHE A 27 -8.00 -1.09 -2.80
N ARG A 28 -8.16 -2.24 -3.47
CA ARG A 28 -7.56 -2.52 -4.78
C ARG A 28 -7.89 -1.45 -5.81
N ASN A 29 -9.17 -1.15 -6.02
CA ASN A 29 -9.58 -0.23 -7.09
C ASN A 29 -9.05 1.19 -6.86
N ILE A 30 -9.11 1.66 -5.61
CA ILE A 30 -8.59 2.98 -5.26
C ILE A 30 -7.06 3.02 -5.37
N ALA A 31 -6.36 1.95 -4.99
CA ALA A 31 -4.91 1.84 -5.16
C ALA A 31 -4.50 1.88 -6.64
N GLU A 32 -5.17 1.10 -7.51
CA GLU A 32 -4.90 1.10 -8.96
C GLU A 32 -5.14 2.49 -9.58
N ASN A 33 -6.23 3.17 -9.18
CA ASN A 33 -6.52 4.52 -9.67
C ASN A 33 -5.49 5.55 -9.19
N ILE A 34 -5.10 5.51 -7.92
CA ILE A 34 -4.06 6.39 -7.38
C ILE A 34 -2.73 6.14 -8.10
N SER A 35 -2.34 4.88 -8.33
CA SER A 35 -1.12 4.55 -9.07
C SER A 35 -1.12 5.14 -10.49
N ARG A 36 -2.25 5.07 -11.21
CA ARG A 36 -2.37 5.71 -12.54
C ARG A 36 -2.21 7.23 -12.46
N SER A 37 -2.83 7.86 -11.46
CA SER A 37 -2.67 9.30 -11.24
C SER A 37 -1.22 9.67 -10.95
N ILE A 38 -0.52 8.90 -10.10
CA ILE A 38 0.91 9.09 -9.80
C ILE A 38 1.75 8.99 -11.07
N LEU A 39 1.50 8.00 -11.92
CA LEU A 39 2.22 7.80 -13.18
C LEU A 39 1.95 8.90 -14.21
N SER A 40 0.87 9.66 -14.05
CA SER A 40 0.55 10.80 -14.93
C SER A 40 1.19 12.12 -14.47
N LEU A 41 1.80 12.15 -13.28
CA LEU A 41 2.45 13.37 -12.77
C LEU A 41 3.73 13.68 -13.57
N PRO A 42 4.07 14.97 -13.75
CA PRO A 42 5.32 15.36 -14.42
C PRO A 42 6.54 14.79 -13.69
N GLN A 43 7.42 14.09 -14.41
CA GLN A 43 8.65 13.51 -13.84
C GLN A 43 9.75 14.55 -13.58
N GLU A 44 9.62 15.75 -14.14
CA GLU A 44 10.59 16.84 -14.04
C GLU A 44 10.47 17.58 -12.70
N ALA A 45 9.47 17.25 -11.89
CA ALA A 45 9.20 17.81 -10.58
C ALA A 45 9.15 16.72 -9.51
N SER A 46 9.60 17.06 -8.30
CA SER A 46 9.39 16.23 -7.12
C SER A 46 7.95 16.37 -6.65
N ASN A 47 7.22 15.26 -6.59
CA ASN A 47 5.82 15.22 -6.16
C ASN A 47 5.72 14.62 -4.75
N VAL A 48 4.99 15.27 -3.85
CA VAL A 48 4.71 14.78 -2.50
C VAL A 48 3.22 14.49 -2.37
N ILE A 49 2.88 13.31 -1.83
CA ILE A 49 1.50 12.86 -1.66
C ILE A 49 1.29 12.45 -0.20
N GLY A 50 0.31 13.09 0.46
CA GLY A 50 -0.13 12.72 1.80
C GLY A 50 -1.27 11.71 1.75
N ILE A 51 -1.24 10.69 2.63
CA ILE A 51 -2.36 9.78 2.88
C ILE A 51 -2.88 10.06 4.29
N GLU A 52 -4.04 10.69 4.40
CA GLU A 52 -4.65 11.09 5.66
C GLU A 52 -5.86 10.22 6.02
N GLY A 53 -6.18 10.12 7.31
CA GLY A 53 -7.32 9.35 7.81
C GLY A 53 -7.18 8.90 9.28
N ALA A 54 -8.27 8.45 9.88
CA ALA A 54 -8.33 8.01 11.27
C ALA A 54 -7.37 6.85 11.59
N TRP A 55 -7.03 6.67 12.86
CA TRP A 55 -6.25 5.50 13.30
C TRP A 55 -6.99 4.20 12.94
N GLY A 56 -6.28 3.19 12.44
CA GLY A 56 -6.88 1.92 12.00
C GLY A 56 -7.62 1.96 10.66
N SER A 57 -7.70 3.10 9.96
CA SER A 57 -8.43 3.22 8.68
C SER A 57 -7.77 2.51 7.48
N GLY A 58 -6.68 1.76 7.69
CA GLY A 58 -6.01 1.03 6.63
C GLY A 58 -5.05 1.85 5.75
N LYS A 59 -4.56 3.01 6.20
CA LYS A 59 -3.60 3.85 5.44
C LYS A 59 -2.36 3.07 4.98
N THR A 60 -1.75 2.30 5.88
CA THR A 60 -0.59 1.47 5.56
C THR A 60 -0.94 0.36 4.57
N SER A 61 -2.14 -0.23 4.68
CA SER A 61 -2.66 -1.20 3.71
C SER A 61 -2.81 -0.59 2.31
N LEU A 62 -3.41 0.60 2.24
CA LEU A 62 -3.57 1.34 0.98
C LEU A 62 -2.22 1.69 0.35
N LEU A 63 -1.27 2.19 1.16
CA LEU A 63 0.09 2.50 0.72
C LEU A 63 0.78 1.27 0.10
N ASN A 64 0.70 0.11 0.76
CA ASN A 64 1.31 -1.12 0.28
C ASN A 64 0.72 -1.56 -1.08
N LEU A 65 -0.61 -1.43 -1.26
CA LEU A 65 -1.27 -1.78 -2.50
C LEU A 65 -0.92 -0.81 -3.64
N ILE A 66 -0.81 0.49 -3.35
CA ILE A 66 -0.34 1.50 -4.33
C ILE A 66 1.09 1.16 -4.78
N LEU A 67 1.99 0.89 -3.83
CA LEU A 67 3.37 0.50 -4.12
C LEU A 67 3.41 -0.76 -4.99
N LYS A 68 2.63 -1.78 -4.62
CA LYS A 68 2.54 -3.03 -5.40
C LYS A 68 2.08 -2.79 -6.84
N SER A 69 1.06 -1.94 -7.02
CA SER A 69 0.55 -1.58 -8.34
C SER A 69 1.60 -0.82 -9.15
N LEU A 70 2.32 0.14 -8.55
CA LEU A 70 3.40 0.89 -9.20
C LEU A 70 4.56 -0.01 -9.65
N PHE A 71 5.03 -0.93 -8.79
CA PHE A 71 6.10 -1.88 -9.13
C PHE A 71 5.70 -2.87 -10.23
N SER A 72 4.42 -3.24 -10.31
CA SER A 72 3.93 -4.12 -11.39
C SER A 72 4.00 -3.46 -12.77
N THR A 73 3.99 -2.13 -12.84
CA THR A 73 4.04 -1.34 -14.09
C THR A 73 5.44 -1.06 -14.63
N ARG A 74 6.50 -1.59 -13.99
CA ARG A 74 7.92 -1.46 -14.41
C ARG A 74 8.35 0.00 -14.64
N MET A 75 8.24 0.81 -13.59
CA MET A 75 8.74 2.19 -13.55
C MET A 75 9.91 2.33 -12.56
N ASP A 76 10.96 3.05 -12.94
CA ASP A 76 12.08 3.46 -12.07
C ASP A 76 11.68 4.68 -11.21
N THR A 77 10.45 4.66 -10.67
CA THR A 77 9.97 5.70 -9.78
C THR A 77 10.43 5.38 -8.37
N ARG A 78 11.36 6.17 -7.84
CA ARG A 78 11.80 6.05 -6.45
C ARG A 78 10.78 6.72 -5.53
N MET A 79 9.96 5.92 -4.86
CA MET A 79 9.01 6.38 -3.87
C MET A 79 9.63 6.28 -2.47
N TYR A 80 9.80 7.43 -1.81
CA TYR A 80 10.27 7.52 -0.43
C TYR A 80 9.08 7.75 0.50
N CYS A 81 8.90 6.85 1.46
CA CYS A 81 7.88 7.05 2.50
C CYS A 81 8.50 7.82 3.66
N MET A 82 8.04 9.04 3.88
CA MET A 82 8.51 9.87 4.99
C MET A 82 7.56 9.69 6.19
N PHE A 83 8.06 9.07 7.25
CA PHE A 83 7.35 9.02 8.53
C PHE A 83 7.85 10.18 9.39
N PRO A 84 6.97 11.09 9.85
CA PRO A 84 7.38 12.10 10.81
C PRO A 84 7.92 11.39 12.06
N HIS A 85 9.17 11.66 12.42
CA HIS A 85 9.69 11.31 13.73
C HIS A 85 8.96 12.22 14.73
N GLY A 86 8.06 11.61 15.52
CA GLY A 86 7.39 12.28 16.63
C GLY A 86 8.35 12.60 17.77
#